data_AF-A0A3A5IIM5-F1
#
_entry.id   AF-A0A3A5IIM5-F1
#
_cell.length_a   1.000
_cell.length_b   1.000
_cell.length_c   1.000
_cell.angle_alpha   90.00
_cell.angle_beta   90.00
_cell.angle_gamma   90.00
#
_symmetry.space_group_name_H-M   'P 1'
#
loop_
_entity.id
_entity.type
_entity.pdbx_description
1 polymer ?
#
loop_
_entity_poly.entity_id
_entity_poly.type
_entity_poly.pdbx_seq_one_letter_code
_entity_poly.pdbx_strand_id
1 'polypeptide(L)' 'MRIKHKKSLEELIQENKEQLLNDKQAIEKIEKRIEERHELKKLA' A
#
# COMPACT_ATOMS: atom_id res chain seq x y z
N MET A 1 10.34 31.23 -18.14
CA MET A 1 8.98 30.92 -17.66
C MET A 1 8.92 29.44 -17.36
N ARG A 2 8.86 29.03 -16.08
CA ARG A 2 8.91 27.61 -15.68
C ARG A 2 7.48 27.06 -15.78
N ILE A 3 7.15 26.39 -16.88
CA ILE A 3 5.86 25.72 -17.03
C ILE A 3 5.83 24.60 -15.99
N LYS A 4 5.08 24.80 -14.90
CA LYS A 4 4.74 23.71 -13.98
C LYS A 4 3.75 22.83 -14.73
N HIS A 5 4.23 21.80 -15.42
CA HIS A 5 3.37 20.74 -15.92
C HIS A 5 2.66 20.15 -14.69
N LYS A 6 1.36 20.43 -14.55
CA LYS A 6 0.53 19.76 -13.56
C LYS A 6 0.44 18.31 -14.01
N LYS A 7 0.70 17.38 -13.09
CA LYS A 7 0.57 15.95 -13.36
C LYS A 7 -0.83 15.65 -13.89
N SER A 8 -0.93 14.77 -14.86
CA SER A 8 -2.21 14.26 -15.33
C SER A 8 -2.88 13.44 -14.22
N LEU A 9 -4.18 13.22 -14.34
CA LEU A 9 -4.91 12.35 -13.41
C LEU A 9 -4.32 10.94 -13.41
N GLU A 10 -3.90 10.44 -14.58
CA GLU A 10 -3.31 9.11 -14.74
C GLU A 10 -1.96 9.01 -14.01
N GLU A 11 -1.11 10.02 -14.12
CA GLU A 11 0.17 10.10 -13.40
C GLU A 11 -0.04 10.11 -11.88
N LEU A 12 -1.02 10.90 -11.40
CA LEU A 12 -1.36 10.93 -9.97
C LEU A 12 -1.90 9.59 -9.46
N ILE A 13 -2.72 8.90 -10.25
CA ILE A 13 -3.23 7.58 -9.90
C ILE A 13 -2.09 6.56 -9.83
N GLN A 14 -1.16 6.62 -10.79
CA GLN A 14 -0.02 5.71 -10.82
C GLN A 14 0.90 5.93 -9.60
N GLU A 15 1.20 7.17 -9.27
CA GLU A 15 1.97 7.51 -8.07
C GLU A 15 1.30 7.03 -6.79
N ASN A 16 -0.01 7.23 -6.67
CA ASN A 16 -0.76 6.77 -5.50
C ASN A 16 -0.72 5.24 -5.38
N LYS A 17 -0.85 4.50 -6.49
CA LYS A 17 -0.74 3.03 -6.49
C LYS A 17 0.64 2.59 -6.02
N GLU A 18 1.69 3.20 -6.55
CA GLU A 18 3.06 2.88 -6.16
C GLU A 18 3.33 3.20 -4.69
N GLN A 19 2.80 4.31 -4.17
CA GLN A 19 2.90 4.65 -2.75
C GLN A 19 2.20 3.62 -1.88
N LEU A 20 0.97 3.20 -2.23
CA LEU A 20 0.23 2.19 -1.48
C LEU A 20 0.93 0.83 -1.49
N LEU A 21 1.53 0.44 -2.62
CA LEU A 21 2.26 -0.83 -2.75
C LEU A 21 3.60 -0.83 -2.02
N ASN A 22 4.23 0.33 -1.87
CA ASN A 22 5.52 0.47 -1.18
C ASN A 22 5.37 0.84 0.31
N ASP A 23 4.16 0.98 0.82
CA ASP A 23 3.91 1.23 2.24
C ASP A 23 4.19 -0.03 3.06
N LYS A 24 5.45 -0.14 3.50
CA LYS A 24 5.94 -1.24 4.32
C LYS A 24 5.16 -1.39 5.64
N GLN A 25 4.68 -0.29 6.23
CA GLN A 25 3.92 -0.36 7.48
C GLN A 25 2.53 -0.96 7.26
N ALA A 26 1.90 -0.64 6.13
CA ALA A 26 0.63 -1.25 5.76
C ALA A 26 0.78 -2.75 5.47
N ILE A 27 1.85 -3.13 4.75
CA ILE A 27 2.17 -4.53 4.48
C ILE A 27 2.39 -5.31 5.77
N GLU A 28 3.23 -4.81 6.69
CA GLU A 28 3.52 -5.48 7.96
C GLU A 28 2.25 -5.68 8.81
N LYS A 29 1.33 -4.69 8.82
CA LYS A 29 0.02 -4.84 9.50
C LYS A 29 -0.84 -5.93 8.86
N ILE A 30 -0.78 -6.09 7.54
CA ILE A 30 -1.51 -7.14 6.83
C ILE A 30 -0.92 -8.51 7.18
N GLU A 31 0.41 -8.65 7.13
CA GLU A 31 1.13 -9.87 7.49
C GLU A 31 0.80 -10.31 8.91
N LYS A 32 0.90 -9.41 9.89
CA LYS A 32 0.55 -9.69 11.28
C LYS A 32 -0.89 -10.20 11.43
N ARG A 33 -1.86 -9.59 10.74
CA ARG A 33 -3.26 -10.03 10.79
C ARG A 33 -3.47 -11.40 10.14
N ILE A 34 -2.68 -11.75 9.13
CA ILE A 34 -2.70 -13.06 8.52
C ILE A 34 -2.15 -14.09 9.50
N GLU A 35 -0.99 -13.83 10.11
CA GLU A 35 -0.40 -14.69 11.14
C GLU A 35 -1.35 -14.93 12.31
N GLU A 36 -1.94 -13.88 12.88
CA GLU A 36 -2.93 -13.98 13.96
C GLU A 36 -4.10 -14.91 13.58
N ARG A 37 -4.60 -14.82 12.34
CA ARG A 37 -5.68 -15.71 11.86
C ARG A 37 -5.22 -17.16 11.73
N HIS A 38 -3.98 -17.39 11.29
CA HIS A 38 -3.43 -18.74 11.17
C HIS A 38 -3.21 -19.39 12.54
N GLU A 39 -2.69 -18.64 13.51
CA GLU A 39 -2.53 -19.14 14.88
C GLU A 39 -3.88 -19.48 15.51
N LEU A 40 -4.90 -18.62 15.35
CA LEU A 40 -6.27 -18.92 15.82
C LEU A 40 -6.85 -20.20 15.21
N LYS A 41 -6.57 -20.48 13.93
CA LYS A 41 -7.00 -21.73 13.28
C LYS A 41 -6.25 -22.96 13.78
N LYS A 42 -5.00 -22.81 14.21
CA LYS A 42 -4.16 -23.90 14.71
C LYS A 42 -4.50 -24.26 16.17
N LEU A 43 -5.00 -23.29 16.92
CA LEU A 43 -5.43 -23.42 18.32
C LEU A 43 -6.85 -24.02 18.47
N ALA A 44 -7.65 -24.06 17.40
CA ALA A 44 -9.00 -24.61 17.34
C ALA A 44 -9.01 -26.04 16.79
#